data_AF-A0A954NYX3-F1
#
_entry.id   AF-A0A954NYX3-F1
#
_cell.length_a   1.000
_cell.length_b   1.000
_cell.length_c   1.000
_cell.angle_alpha   90.00
_cell.angle_beta   90.00
_cell.angle_gamma   90.00
#
_symmetry.space_group_name_H-M   'P 1'
#
loop_
_entity.id
_entity.type
_entity.pdbx_description
1 polymer ?
#
loop_
_entity_poly.entity_id
_entity_poly.type
_entity_poly.pdbx_seq_one_letter_code
_entity_poly.pdbx_strand_id
1 'polypeptide(L)'
;MTRLKSQLVMNDVQAAPRQFRGLLAGLEAGPVVSWGLLEAVSFRLAAGTDAGSRERFASPEQHLELVEVPTYGTVVFRNTSQVSPLIAPMHVGFFQPGAQNHATSRALVLGAGEALQTTDCFCVQAAQGGLLQESQQRFLMLPLGLRHQALSRRHNEGYSRLWNEIDSYTRHHGVATGGHLERFLRPNFGRLLPLRHALESVPGQIGAAWFIAGRLAGIEVAPNEPYWQGVAPVLAMYCYGPAALLAEQRGQQRVSEPLDLEDLRDLEDLADRLRDVRDREAASRADIVDELATLFFDQQVEENRHGLRVTTLGYGPWSGQVVRDNRQIVYASVFRDVAAESGRDKMDVARG
;
A
#
# COMPACT_ATOMS: atom_id res chain seq x y z
N MET A 1 11.37 20.87 24.73
CA MET A 1 12.14 19.72 24.20
C MET A 1 11.84 19.58 22.73
N THR A 2 12.67 20.21 21.90
CA THR A 2 12.50 20.32 20.44
C THR A 2 13.15 19.09 19.80
N ARG A 3 12.35 18.16 19.27
CA ARG A 3 12.89 17.05 18.47
C ARG A 3 13.43 17.62 17.15
N LEU A 4 14.74 17.55 16.96
CA LEU A 4 15.38 17.79 15.67
C LEU A 4 14.78 16.83 14.64
N LYS A 5 14.07 17.39 13.65
CA LYS A 5 13.71 16.74 12.40
C LYS A 5 14.82 17.05 11.41
N SER A 6 15.82 16.17 11.30
CA SER A 6 16.79 16.22 10.21
C SER A 6 16.51 15.08 9.24
N GLN A 7 15.90 15.40 8.10
CA GLN A 7 16.05 14.61 6.88
C GLN A 7 17.41 14.96 6.31
N LEU A 8 18.39 14.07 6.50
CA LEU A 8 19.64 14.09 5.75
C LEU A 8 19.41 13.27 4.47
N VAL A 9 19.10 13.95 3.38
CA VAL A 9 19.23 13.40 2.03
C VAL A 9 20.68 13.67 1.62
N MET A 10 21.56 12.71 1.89
CA MET A 10 22.90 12.67 1.28
C MET A 10 22.83 11.74 0.08
N ASN A 11 23.39 12.18 -1.05
CA ASN A 11 23.53 11.35 -2.25
C ASN A 11 24.57 10.26 -1.95
N ASP A 12 24.11 9.10 -1.48
CA ASP A 12 24.95 7.94 -1.21
C ASP A 12 25.27 7.18 -2.51
N VAL A 13 26.55 6.87 -2.71
CA VAL A 13 26.99 5.89 -3.71
C VAL A 13 26.44 4.54 -3.27
N GLN A 14 25.36 4.10 -3.92
CA GLN A 14 24.69 2.84 -3.61
C GLN A 14 25.55 1.64 -4.06
N ALA A 15 25.62 0.62 -3.20
CA ALA A 15 25.94 -0.74 -3.64
C ALA A 15 25.10 -1.11 -4.89
N ALA A 16 25.65 -1.95 -5.77
CA ALA A 16 24.96 -2.34 -7.00
C ALA A 16 23.52 -2.80 -6.69
N PRO A 17 22.50 -2.23 -7.36
CA PRO A 17 21.11 -2.48 -7.01
C PRO A 17 20.77 -3.96 -7.18
N ARG A 18 20.16 -4.55 -6.15
CA ARG A 18 19.81 -5.97 -6.13
C ARG A 18 18.60 -6.20 -7.02
N GLN A 19 18.72 -7.08 -8.00
CA GLN A 19 17.58 -7.54 -8.79
C GLN A 19 16.77 -8.60 -8.04
N PHE A 20 15.45 -8.47 -8.09
CA PHE A 20 14.53 -9.42 -7.48
C PHE A 20 14.20 -10.59 -8.41
N ARG A 21 13.77 -11.71 -7.80
CA ARG A 21 13.34 -12.92 -8.50
C ARG A 21 11.82 -13.12 -8.39
N GLY A 22 11.33 -14.17 -9.04
CA GLY A 22 9.93 -14.64 -8.91
C GLY A 22 8.91 -13.58 -9.29
N LEU A 23 8.00 -13.24 -8.37
CA LEU A 23 6.92 -12.27 -8.56
C LEU A 23 7.41 -10.87 -8.95
N LEU A 24 8.63 -10.51 -8.55
CA LEU A 24 9.23 -9.20 -8.80
C LEU A 24 10.36 -9.24 -9.83
N ALA A 25 10.45 -10.31 -10.63
CA ALA A 25 11.46 -10.42 -11.68
C ALA A 25 11.40 -9.21 -12.65
N GLY A 26 12.58 -8.65 -12.96
CA GLY A 26 12.72 -7.42 -13.75
C GLY A 26 12.65 -6.12 -12.93
N LEU A 27 12.48 -6.22 -11.62
CA LEU A 27 12.61 -5.11 -10.69
C LEU A 27 13.92 -5.18 -9.92
N GLU A 28 14.41 -4.02 -9.49
CA GLU A 28 15.55 -3.89 -8.59
C GLU A 28 15.19 -3.08 -7.34
N ALA A 29 15.89 -3.39 -6.25
CA ALA A 29 15.81 -2.65 -4.99
C ALA A 29 16.48 -1.29 -5.12
N GLY A 30 15.76 -0.23 -4.76
CA GLY A 30 16.28 1.11 -4.59
C GLY A 30 16.55 1.45 -3.10
N PRO A 31 16.72 2.74 -2.78
CA PRO A 31 16.96 3.18 -1.40
C PRO A 31 15.83 2.80 -0.44
N VAL A 32 16.20 2.66 0.84
CA VAL A 32 15.27 2.52 1.98
C VAL A 32 15.00 3.89 2.56
N VAL A 33 13.71 4.22 2.72
CA VAL A 33 13.25 5.43 3.40
C VAL A 33 12.44 5.04 4.64
N SER A 34 12.62 5.77 5.74
CA SER A 34 11.98 5.45 7.02
C SER A 34 11.38 6.67 7.70
N TRP A 35 10.21 6.49 8.31
CA TRP A 35 9.57 7.49 9.16
C TRP A 35 8.89 6.82 10.36
N GLY A 36 9.47 7.00 11.55
CA GLY A 36 8.98 6.34 12.76
C GLY A 36 9.11 4.81 12.64
N LEU A 37 7.99 4.10 12.72
CA LEU A 37 7.92 2.64 12.55
C LEU A 37 7.58 2.21 11.12
N LEU A 38 7.40 3.14 10.18
CA LEU A 38 7.11 2.83 8.78
C LEU A 38 8.38 2.95 7.94
N GLU A 39 8.72 1.91 7.19
CA GLU A 39 9.84 1.91 6.24
C GLU A 39 9.35 1.48 4.86
N ALA A 40 10.01 1.96 3.81
CA ALA A 40 9.76 1.55 2.44
C ALA A 40 11.07 1.29 1.70
N VAL A 41 11.19 0.11 1.07
CA VAL A 41 12.23 -0.19 0.08
C VAL A 41 11.64 0.13 -1.29
N SER A 42 12.21 1.10 -1.99
CA SER A 42 11.73 1.50 -3.31
C SER A 42 12.01 0.43 -4.37
N PHE A 43 11.17 0.34 -5.39
CA PHE A 43 11.37 -0.54 -6.55
C PHE A 43 11.52 0.29 -7.82
N ARG A 44 12.45 -0.13 -8.67
CA ARG A 44 12.66 0.41 -10.02
C ARG A 44 12.71 -0.73 -11.02
N LEU A 45 12.56 -0.43 -12.31
CA LEU A 45 12.88 -1.40 -13.35
C LEU A 45 14.38 -1.65 -13.35
N ALA A 46 14.78 -2.93 -13.37
CA ALA A 46 16.18 -3.29 -13.47
C ALA A 46 16.73 -2.85 -14.83
N ALA A 47 18.01 -2.43 -14.87
CA ALA A 47 18.67 -2.02 -16.10
C ALA A 47 18.51 -3.09 -17.21
N GLY A 48 18.11 -2.66 -18.41
CA GLY A 48 17.85 -3.55 -19.56
C GLY A 48 16.47 -4.21 -19.57
N THR A 49 15.62 -3.96 -18.57
CA THR A 49 14.21 -4.40 -18.60
C THR A 49 13.38 -3.50 -19.50
N ASP A 50 12.63 -4.08 -20.42
CA ASP A 50 11.71 -3.32 -21.28
C ASP A 50 10.52 -2.79 -20.48
N ALA A 51 10.39 -1.46 -20.44
CA ALA A 51 9.28 -0.75 -19.82
C ALA A 51 8.00 -0.76 -20.68
N GLY A 52 8.11 -1.11 -21.98
CA GLY A 52 7.16 -0.72 -23.03
C GLY A 52 5.68 -0.94 -22.72
N SER A 53 5.30 -2.12 -22.25
CA SER A 53 3.88 -2.42 -21.94
C SER A 53 3.33 -1.62 -20.76
N ARG A 54 4.21 -1.13 -19.86
CA ARG A 54 3.85 -0.46 -18.60
C ARG A 54 3.64 1.04 -18.76
N GLU A 55 4.30 1.66 -19.72
CA GLU A 55 4.19 3.11 -19.99
C GLU A 55 2.81 3.50 -20.54
N ARG A 56 2.06 2.53 -21.09
CA ARG A 56 0.74 2.81 -21.69
C ARG A 56 -0.36 3.12 -20.67
N PHE A 57 -0.14 2.89 -19.38
CA PHE A 57 -1.19 2.99 -18.37
C PHE A 57 -1.38 4.42 -17.84
N ALA A 58 -2.63 4.84 -17.74
CA ALA A 58 -3.02 6.10 -17.12
C ALA A 58 -2.90 6.05 -15.59
N SER A 59 -2.58 7.19 -14.96
CA SER A 59 -2.52 7.31 -13.51
C SER A 59 -3.94 7.43 -12.91
N PRO A 60 -4.26 6.69 -11.82
CA PRO A 60 -5.57 6.76 -11.19
C PRO A 60 -5.93 8.15 -10.69
N GLU A 61 -4.99 8.88 -10.07
CA GLU A 61 -5.27 10.20 -9.49
C GLU A 61 -5.76 11.21 -10.54
N GLN A 62 -5.31 11.07 -11.79
CA GLN A 62 -5.70 11.97 -12.88
C GLN A 62 -6.87 11.45 -13.70
N HIS A 63 -7.02 10.13 -13.82
CA HIS A 63 -7.90 9.53 -14.82
C HIS A 63 -8.98 8.59 -14.29
N LEU A 64 -8.94 8.20 -13.01
CA LEU A 64 -10.01 7.40 -12.40
C LEU A 64 -11.03 8.34 -11.74
N GLU A 65 -12.25 8.28 -12.24
CA GLU A 65 -13.35 9.09 -11.75
C GLU A 65 -14.50 8.20 -11.31
N LEU A 66 -15.12 8.52 -10.16
CA LEU A 66 -16.42 7.97 -9.81
C LEU A 66 -17.49 8.89 -10.42
N VAL A 67 -18.29 8.34 -11.33
CA VAL A 67 -19.32 9.09 -12.06
C VAL A 67 -20.65 9.02 -11.33
N GLU A 68 -20.99 7.84 -10.81
CA GLU A 68 -22.30 7.58 -10.21
C GLU A 68 -22.22 6.50 -9.12
N VAL A 69 -23.14 6.59 -8.15
CA VAL A 69 -23.45 5.50 -7.21
C VAL A 69 -24.95 5.17 -7.35
N PRO A 70 -25.35 4.30 -8.30
CA PRO A 70 -26.77 4.03 -8.55
C PRO A 70 -27.49 3.43 -7.34
N THR A 71 -26.80 2.59 -6.59
CA THR A 71 -27.28 1.98 -5.35
C THR A 71 -26.14 1.87 -4.37
N TYR A 72 -26.44 1.70 -3.08
CA TYR A 72 -25.42 1.37 -2.09
C TYR A 72 -24.70 0.08 -2.48
N GLY A 73 -23.37 0.15 -2.61
CA GLY A 73 -22.52 -0.97 -3.08
C GLY A 73 -22.32 -1.07 -4.59
N THR A 74 -23.06 -0.29 -5.39
CA THR A 74 -22.86 -0.19 -6.84
C THR A 74 -22.20 1.13 -7.18
N VAL A 75 -21.08 1.09 -7.89
CA VAL A 75 -20.33 2.29 -8.27
C VAL A 75 -19.97 2.21 -9.75
N VAL A 76 -20.18 3.32 -10.45
CA VAL A 76 -19.78 3.50 -11.85
C VAL A 76 -18.48 4.32 -11.85
N PHE A 77 -17.40 3.67 -12.30
CA PHE A 77 -16.11 4.29 -12.51
C PHE A 77 -15.92 4.64 -13.97
N ARG A 78 -15.20 5.71 -14.27
CA ARG A 78 -14.79 6.10 -15.63
C ARG A 78 -13.28 6.27 -15.68
N ASN A 79 -12.67 5.71 -16.72
CA ASN A 79 -11.34 6.09 -17.16
C ASN A 79 -11.46 7.27 -18.11
N THR A 80 -11.04 8.46 -17.69
CA THR A 80 -11.14 9.67 -18.51
C THR A 80 -10.09 9.74 -19.62
N SER A 81 -9.03 8.93 -19.55
CA SER A 81 -8.03 8.85 -20.61
C SER A 81 -8.64 8.23 -21.87
N GLN A 82 -8.50 8.91 -23.00
CA GLN A 82 -9.02 8.47 -24.29
C GLN A 82 -8.11 7.48 -25.03
N VAL A 83 -6.90 7.27 -24.53
CA VAL A 83 -5.86 6.47 -25.22
C VAL A 83 -5.24 5.38 -24.36
N SER A 84 -5.23 5.57 -23.04
CA SER A 84 -4.52 4.69 -22.11
C SER A 84 -5.49 3.87 -21.28
N PRO A 85 -5.30 2.54 -21.16
CA PRO A 85 -6.01 1.76 -20.15
C PRO A 85 -5.59 2.19 -18.73
N LEU A 86 -6.41 1.85 -17.75
CA LEU A 86 -6.21 2.20 -16.36
C LEU A 86 -6.44 0.98 -15.48
N ILE A 87 -5.58 0.83 -14.46
CA ILE A 87 -5.77 -0.16 -13.39
C ILE A 87 -6.17 0.62 -12.14
N ALA A 88 -7.39 0.46 -11.66
CA ALA A 88 -7.78 1.02 -10.37
C ALA A 88 -7.10 0.20 -9.26
N PRO A 89 -6.37 0.85 -8.32
CA PRO A 89 -5.70 0.12 -7.25
C PRO A 89 -6.69 -0.69 -6.42
N MET A 90 -6.30 -1.89 -6.02
CA MET A 90 -7.11 -2.73 -5.16
C MET A 90 -7.42 -2.03 -3.83
N HIS A 91 -8.71 -1.98 -3.49
CA HIS A 91 -9.22 -1.35 -2.27
C HIS A 91 -9.07 0.18 -2.25
N VAL A 92 -8.94 0.81 -3.42
CA VAL A 92 -9.10 2.26 -3.54
C VAL A 92 -10.51 2.66 -3.13
N GLY A 93 -10.64 3.76 -2.39
CA GLY A 93 -11.91 4.31 -1.98
C GLY A 93 -12.02 5.81 -2.24
N PHE A 94 -13.25 6.28 -2.18
CA PHE A 94 -13.64 7.64 -2.52
C PHE A 94 -14.32 8.27 -1.31
N PHE A 95 -13.79 9.41 -0.89
CA PHE A 95 -14.29 10.17 0.24
C PHE A 95 -14.94 11.47 -0.22
N GLN A 96 -16.18 11.69 0.22
CA GLN A 96 -16.88 12.96 0.13
C GLN A 96 -17.66 13.23 1.43
N PRO A 97 -17.47 14.40 2.08
CA PRO A 97 -18.25 14.77 3.26
C PRO A 97 -19.75 14.71 3.00
N GLY A 98 -20.50 14.11 3.93
CA GLY A 98 -21.97 14.06 3.88
C GLY A 98 -22.56 12.99 2.95
N ALA A 99 -21.74 12.20 2.28
CA ALA A 99 -22.16 11.05 1.47
C ALA A 99 -21.67 9.73 2.08
N GLN A 100 -22.25 8.60 1.66
CA GLN A 100 -21.76 7.28 2.03
C GLN A 100 -20.55 6.91 1.16
N ASN A 101 -19.38 6.87 1.78
CA ASN A 101 -18.13 6.59 1.10
C ASN A 101 -18.02 5.11 0.69
N HIS A 102 -17.36 4.88 -0.45
CA HIS A 102 -17.21 3.56 -1.05
C HIS A 102 -15.74 3.18 -1.25
N ALA A 103 -15.43 1.90 -1.15
CA ALA A 103 -14.15 1.32 -1.54
C ALA A 103 -14.38 0.12 -2.47
N THR A 104 -13.49 -0.02 -3.46
CA THR A 104 -13.46 -1.17 -4.36
C THR A 104 -13.14 -2.46 -3.58
N SER A 105 -13.62 -3.59 -4.08
CA SER A 105 -13.38 -4.92 -3.50
C SER A 105 -12.10 -5.60 -3.96
N ARG A 106 -11.55 -5.12 -5.07
CA ARG A 106 -10.47 -5.73 -5.85
C ARG A 106 -9.83 -4.67 -6.75
N ALA A 107 -8.73 -5.01 -7.41
CA ALA A 107 -8.25 -4.23 -8.54
C ALA A 107 -9.25 -4.31 -9.70
N LEU A 108 -9.47 -3.17 -10.37
CA LEU A 108 -10.32 -3.08 -11.54
C LEU A 108 -9.48 -2.69 -12.75
N VAL A 109 -9.85 -3.20 -13.92
CA VAL A 109 -9.23 -2.85 -15.19
C VAL A 109 -10.25 -2.08 -16.01
N LEU A 110 -9.88 -0.89 -16.47
CA LEU A 110 -10.70 -0.05 -17.34
C LEU A 110 -9.94 0.21 -18.65
N GLY A 111 -10.62 0.02 -19.77
CA GLY A 111 -10.15 0.43 -21.09
C GLY A 111 -10.10 1.95 -21.22
N ALA A 112 -9.50 2.45 -22.29
CA ALA A 112 -9.52 3.88 -22.59
C ALA A 112 -10.96 4.38 -22.80
N GLY A 113 -11.33 5.48 -22.14
CA GLY A 113 -12.67 6.09 -22.19
C GLY A 113 -13.79 5.26 -21.57
N GLU A 114 -13.47 4.09 -20.98
CA GLU A 114 -14.48 3.15 -20.51
C GLU A 114 -15.16 3.65 -19.23
N ALA A 115 -16.48 3.48 -19.17
CA ALA A 115 -17.25 3.49 -17.94
C ALA A 115 -17.55 2.05 -17.50
N LEU A 116 -17.17 1.70 -16.28
CA LEU A 116 -17.33 0.38 -15.68
C LEU A 116 -18.22 0.47 -14.44
N GLN A 117 -19.36 -0.21 -14.49
CA GLN A 117 -20.20 -0.44 -13.30
C GLN A 117 -19.69 -1.66 -12.54
N THR A 118 -19.56 -1.52 -11.22
CA THR A 118 -19.22 -2.59 -10.28
C THR A 118 -20.31 -2.67 -9.21
N THR A 119 -20.71 -3.88 -8.81
CA THR A 119 -21.82 -4.12 -7.85
C THR A 119 -21.33 -4.66 -6.51
N ASP A 120 -20.02 -4.78 -6.37
CA ASP A 120 -19.32 -5.39 -5.25
C ASP A 120 -18.49 -4.35 -4.48
N CYS A 121 -18.79 -3.06 -4.54
CA CYS A 121 -18.11 -2.09 -3.68
C CYS A 121 -18.55 -2.23 -2.22
N PHE A 122 -17.69 -1.79 -1.30
CA PHE A 122 -17.97 -1.71 0.14
C PHE A 122 -18.34 -0.29 0.53
N CYS A 123 -19.37 -0.12 1.35
CA CYS A 123 -19.59 1.13 2.07
C CYS A 123 -18.73 1.15 3.33
N VAL A 124 -17.92 2.20 3.49
CA VAL A 124 -16.96 2.31 4.61
C VAL A 124 -17.48 3.17 5.77
N GLN A 125 -18.75 3.55 5.72
CA GLN A 125 -19.44 4.39 6.70
C GLN A 125 -20.81 3.80 7.06
N ALA A 126 -20.87 3.06 8.16
CA ALA A 126 -22.11 2.49 8.67
C ALA A 126 -23.19 3.56 8.88
N ALA A 127 -24.39 3.28 8.37
CA ALA A 127 -25.62 4.07 8.49
C ALA A 127 -25.54 5.55 8.04
N GLN A 128 -24.49 5.96 7.32
CA GLN A 128 -24.42 7.29 6.71
C GLN A 128 -25.34 7.32 5.47
N GLY A 129 -26.29 8.24 5.43
CA GLY A 129 -27.09 8.48 4.23
C GLY A 129 -26.34 9.33 3.18
N GLY A 130 -26.86 9.34 1.96
CA GLY A 130 -26.34 10.15 0.85
C GLY A 130 -25.46 9.35 -0.10
N LEU A 131 -25.47 9.74 -1.37
CA LEU A 131 -24.68 9.13 -2.44
C LEU A 131 -23.54 10.07 -2.83
N LEU A 132 -22.39 9.48 -3.19
CA LEU A 132 -21.26 10.22 -3.74
C LEU A 132 -21.72 10.93 -5.03
N GLN A 133 -21.26 12.16 -5.22
CA GLN A 133 -21.52 12.96 -6.41
C GLN A 133 -20.23 13.07 -7.23
N GLU A 134 -20.36 13.42 -8.51
CA GLU A 134 -19.26 13.70 -9.45
C GLU A 134 -18.57 15.05 -9.13
N SER A 135 -18.06 15.22 -7.90
CA SER A 135 -17.20 16.35 -7.53
C SER A 135 -16.43 16.12 -6.21
N GLN A 136 -15.26 16.75 -6.08
CA GLN A 136 -14.44 16.81 -4.85
C GLN A 136 -14.06 15.45 -4.21
N GLN A 137 -13.86 14.43 -5.05
CA GLN A 137 -13.50 13.10 -4.57
C GLN A 137 -12.06 13.06 -4.09
N ARG A 138 -11.86 12.65 -2.84
CA ARG A 138 -10.52 12.36 -2.30
C ARG A 138 -10.29 10.86 -2.32
N PHE A 139 -9.15 10.45 -2.86
CA PHE A 139 -8.72 9.06 -2.80
C PHE A 139 -8.32 8.71 -1.37
N LEU A 140 -8.78 7.54 -0.95
CA LEU A 140 -8.24 6.81 0.19
C LEU A 140 -7.87 5.41 -0.26
N MET A 141 -7.11 4.71 0.58
CA MET A 141 -6.92 3.28 0.48
C MET A 141 -7.50 2.65 1.74
N LEU A 142 -8.10 1.46 1.65
CA LEU A 142 -8.46 0.73 2.86
C LEU A 142 -7.19 0.50 3.72
N PRO A 143 -7.25 0.75 5.04
CA PRO A 143 -6.18 0.41 5.97
C PRO A 143 -5.74 -1.04 5.88
N LEU A 144 -4.45 -1.30 6.10
CA LEU A 144 -3.86 -2.64 5.98
C LEU A 144 -4.67 -3.73 6.70
N GLY A 145 -5.11 -3.46 7.95
CA GLY A 145 -5.87 -4.42 8.76
C GLY A 145 -7.29 -4.73 8.26
N LEU A 146 -7.78 -4.03 7.24
CA LEU A 146 -9.07 -4.30 6.59
C LEU A 146 -8.92 -5.03 5.25
N ARG A 147 -7.75 -4.97 4.61
CA ARG A 147 -7.58 -5.43 3.22
C ARG A 147 -7.75 -6.94 3.07
N HIS A 148 -7.37 -7.74 4.06
CA HIS A 148 -7.54 -9.20 3.99
C HIS A 148 -9.02 -9.59 4.00
N GLN A 149 -9.78 -8.97 4.91
CA GLN A 149 -11.23 -9.19 5.02
C GLN A 149 -11.96 -8.66 3.79
N ALA A 150 -11.59 -7.48 3.30
CA ALA A 150 -12.12 -6.92 2.06
C ALA A 150 -11.91 -7.88 0.88
N LEU A 151 -10.68 -8.36 0.66
CA LEU A 151 -10.39 -9.30 -0.43
C LEU A 151 -11.19 -10.59 -0.28
N SER A 152 -11.32 -11.15 0.92
CA SER A 152 -12.10 -12.39 1.16
C SER A 152 -13.59 -12.26 0.81
N ARG A 153 -14.13 -11.03 0.80
CA ARG A 153 -15.55 -10.71 0.57
C ARG A 153 -15.82 -10.10 -0.81
N ARG A 154 -14.83 -10.14 -1.70
CA ARG A 154 -14.85 -9.39 -2.97
C ARG A 154 -15.98 -9.76 -3.92
N HIS A 155 -16.55 -10.96 -3.82
CA HIS A 155 -17.64 -11.43 -4.70
C HIS A 155 -19.01 -11.48 -4.04
N ASN A 156 -19.09 -11.11 -2.77
CA ASN A 156 -20.36 -11.11 -2.07
C ASN A 156 -21.09 -9.80 -2.38
N GLU A 157 -22.37 -9.89 -2.72
CA GLU A 157 -23.21 -8.70 -2.80
C GLU A 157 -23.54 -8.19 -1.40
N GLY A 158 -23.88 -6.90 -1.29
CA GLY A 158 -24.22 -6.27 -0.03
C GLY A 158 -23.17 -5.27 0.44
N TYR A 159 -23.55 -4.01 0.43
CA TYR A 159 -22.64 -2.89 0.64
C TYR A 159 -22.11 -2.77 2.09
N SER A 160 -22.85 -3.29 3.07
CA SER A 160 -22.54 -3.21 4.50
C SER A 160 -21.58 -4.29 5.01
N ARG A 161 -21.13 -5.20 4.13
CA ARG A 161 -20.42 -6.42 4.52
C ARG A 161 -19.00 -6.23 5.07
N LEU A 162 -18.52 -4.99 5.17
CA LEU A 162 -17.26 -4.65 5.82
C LEU A 162 -17.46 -3.90 7.16
N TRP A 163 -18.71 -3.59 7.54
CA TRP A 163 -18.98 -2.75 8.72
C TRP A 163 -18.52 -3.38 10.04
N ASN A 164 -18.70 -4.69 10.20
CA ASN A 164 -18.27 -5.40 11.41
C ASN A 164 -16.73 -5.40 11.52
N GLU A 165 -16.06 -5.55 10.40
CA GLU A 165 -14.60 -5.55 10.30
C GLU A 165 -14.06 -4.15 10.54
N ILE A 166 -14.70 -3.11 9.99
CA ILE A 166 -14.37 -1.71 10.29
C ILE A 166 -14.57 -1.44 11.78
N ASP A 167 -15.67 -1.87 12.37
CA ASP A 167 -15.94 -1.69 13.80
C ASP A 167 -14.89 -2.40 14.67
N SER A 168 -14.52 -3.63 14.32
CA SER A 168 -13.41 -4.34 14.99
C SER A 168 -12.08 -3.61 14.82
N TYR A 169 -11.77 -3.16 13.60
CA TYR A 169 -10.54 -2.44 13.29
C TYR A 169 -10.42 -1.14 14.07
N THR A 170 -11.46 -0.29 14.09
CA THR A 170 -11.40 1.02 14.76
C THR A 170 -11.32 0.89 16.28
N ARG A 171 -11.85 -0.19 16.88
CA ARG A 171 -11.66 -0.49 18.31
C ARG A 171 -10.20 -0.71 18.69
N HIS A 172 -9.38 -1.29 17.81
CA HIS A 172 -7.94 -1.42 18.06
C HIS A 172 -7.23 -0.07 18.18
N HIS A 173 -7.84 1.00 17.67
CA HIS A 173 -7.37 2.38 17.79
C HIS A 173 -8.10 3.19 18.86
N GLY A 174 -8.89 2.54 19.73
CA GLY A 174 -9.61 3.19 20.83
C GLY A 174 -10.84 3.98 20.40
N VAL A 175 -11.37 3.75 19.20
CA VAL A 175 -12.61 4.40 18.72
C VAL A 175 -13.82 3.60 19.18
N ALA A 176 -14.84 4.28 19.72
CA ALA A 176 -16.10 3.68 20.11
C ALA A 176 -16.87 3.10 18.91
N THR A 177 -17.76 2.15 19.20
CA THR A 177 -18.42 1.27 18.21
C THR A 177 -19.06 1.99 17.02
N GLY A 178 -19.07 1.31 15.87
CA GLY A 178 -19.72 1.71 14.63
C GLY A 178 -18.78 1.52 13.44
N GLY A 179 -19.20 0.73 12.46
CA GLY A 179 -18.45 0.39 11.23
C GLY A 179 -18.21 1.58 10.29
N HIS A 180 -17.63 2.65 10.81
CA HIS A 180 -17.51 3.95 10.19
C HIS A 180 -16.06 4.43 10.22
N LEU A 181 -15.33 4.19 9.13
CA LEU A 181 -13.88 4.33 9.03
C LEU A 181 -13.39 5.75 9.32
N GLU A 182 -14.17 6.77 8.94
CA GLU A 182 -13.83 8.18 9.19
C GLU A 182 -13.66 8.50 10.68
N ARG A 183 -14.35 7.78 11.58
CA ARG A 183 -14.22 7.97 13.03
C ARG A 183 -12.80 7.71 13.53
N PHE A 184 -12.04 6.88 12.82
CA PHE A 184 -10.62 6.69 13.05
C PHE A 184 -9.77 7.68 12.24
N LEU A 185 -10.05 7.83 10.94
CA LEU A 185 -9.19 8.62 10.04
C LEU A 185 -9.14 10.10 10.44
N ARG A 186 -10.29 10.71 10.75
CA ARG A 186 -10.37 12.16 10.98
C ARG A 186 -9.62 12.61 12.24
N PRO A 187 -9.78 11.96 13.41
CA PRO A 187 -8.98 12.32 14.60
C PRO A 187 -7.47 12.10 14.42
N ASN A 188 -7.07 11.13 13.58
CA ASN A 188 -5.66 10.80 13.36
C ASN A 188 -5.04 11.54 12.16
N PHE A 189 -5.80 12.36 11.44
CA PHE A 189 -5.36 13.02 10.21
C PHE A 189 -4.08 13.85 10.40
N GLY A 190 -3.95 14.56 11.54
CA GLY A 190 -2.74 15.32 11.86
C GLY A 190 -1.47 14.48 12.02
N ARG A 191 -1.60 13.19 12.36
CA ARG A 191 -0.49 12.23 12.44
C ARG A 191 -0.24 11.49 11.13
N LEU A 192 -1.29 11.27 10.34
CA LEU A 192 -1.23 10.54 9.06
C LEU A 192 -0.78 11.44 7.91
N LEU A 193 -1.24 12.69 7.86
CA LEU A 193 -0.96 13.62 6.77
C LEU A 193 0.55 13.82 6.52
N PRO A 194 1.43 13.95 7.54
CA PRO A 194 2.87 14.05 7.31
C PRO A 194 3.46 12.86 6.54
N LEU A 195 2.88 11.66 6.65
CA LEU A 195 3.37 10.47 5.94
C LEU A 195 3.27 10.61 4.42
N ARG A 196 2.36 11.46 3.93
CA ARG A 196 2.23 11.80 2.50
C ARG A 196 3.53 12.36 1.92
N HIS A 197 4.31 13.07 2.73
CA HIS A 197 5.53 13.77 2.32
C HIS A 197 6.79 13.19 2.98
N ALA A 198 6.67 12.38 4.02
CA ALA A 198 7.81 11.80 4.72
C ALA A 198 8.58 10.75 3.89
N LEU A 199 7.87 10.06 2.99
CA LEU A 199 8.37 8.95 2.19
C LEU A 199 8.26 9.32 0.70
N GLU A 200 8.97 10.39 0.31
CA GLU A 200 8.95 10.91 -1.05
C GLU A 200 9.43 9.85 -2.04
N SER A 201 8.77 9.81 -3.20
CA SER A 201 9.18 8.90 -4.27
C SER A 201 10.49 9.36 -4.89
N VAL A 202 11.36 8.42 -5.21
CA VAL A 202 12.60 8.68 -5.93
C VAL A 202 12.38 8.55 -7.46
N PRO A 203 13.21 9.20 -8.30
CA PRO A 203 13.09 9.07 -9.75
C PRO A 203 13.09 7.62 -10.21
N GLY A 204 12.23 7.30 -11.19
CA GLY A 204 12.07 5.95 -11.74
C GLY A 204 11.40 4.94 -10.80
N GLN A 205 10.92 5.37 -9.63
CA GLN A 205 10.24 4.48 -8.69
C GLN A 205 8.85 4.09 -9.22
N ILE A 206 8.61 2.79 -9.28
CA ILE A 206 7.33 2.21 -9.71
C ILE A 206 6.69 1.33 -8.64
N GLY A 207 7.23 1.32 -7.42
CA GLY A 207 6.71 0.48 -6.35
C GLY A 207 7.49 0.61 -5.06
N ALA A 208 7.02 -0.12 -4.04
CA ALA A 208 7.77 -0.30 -2.80
C ALA A 208 7.35 -1.56 -2.04
N ALA A 209 8.29 -2.11 -1.27
CA ALA A 209 7.99 -2.98 -0.14
C ALA A 209 7.85 -2.12 1.13
N TRP A 210 6.77 -2.32 1.88
CA TRP A 210 6.44 -1.60 3.09
C TRP A 210 6.72 -2.46 4.32
N PHE A 211 7.41 -1.89 5.29
CA PHE A 211 7.73 -2.54 6.57
C PHE A 211 7.12 -1.75 7.73
N ILE A 212 6.62 -2.47 8.72
CA ILE A 212 6.11 -1.90 9.97
C ILE A 212 6.91 -2.49 11.12
N ALA A 213 7.62 -1.64 11.85
CA ALA A 213 8.54 -2.04 12.91
C ALA A 213 9.55 -3.12 12.44
N GLY A 214 10.08 -2.97 11.22
CA GLY A 214 11.02 -3.90 10.60
C GLY A 214 10.40 -5.20 10.05
N ARG A 215 9.08 -5.40 10.16
CA ARG A 215 8.38 -6.56 9.60
C ARG A 215 7.77 -6.22 8.25
N LEU A 216 8.06 -7.02 7.21
CA LEU A 216 7.46 -6.82 5.88
C LEU A 216 5.94 -6.94 5.97
N ALA A 217 5.23 -5.92 5.53
CA ALA A 217 3.78 -5.76 5.66
C ALA A 217 3.07 -5.78 4.31
N GLY A 218 3.71 -5.27 3.26
CA GLY A 218 3.15 -5.27 1.92
C GLY A 218 4.16 -4.99 0.82
N ILE A 219 3.78 -5.34 -0.40
CA ILE A 219 4.48 -5.11 -1.66
C ILE A 219 3.47 -4.47 -2.60
N GLU A 220 3.83 -3.30 -3.11
CA GLU A 220 3.03 -2.53 -4.05
C GLU A 220 3.87 -2.27 -5.29
N VAL A 221 3.34 -2.60 -6.47
CA VAL A 221 3.95 -2.36 -7.77
C VAL A 221 2.90 -1.68 -8.65
N ALA A 222 3.27 -0.53 -9.20
CA ALA A 222 2.53 0.21 -10.19
C ALA A 222 3.09 -0.05 -11.60
N PRO A 223 2.31 0.25 -12.66
CA PRO A 223 2.81 0.17 -14.02
C PRO A 223 4.01 1.08 -14.26
N ASN A 224 3.87 2.38 -13.95
CA ASN A 224 4.85 3.41 -14.27
C ASN A 224 4.99 4.43 -13.15
N GLU A 225 5.97 5.32 -13.29
CA GLU A 225 6.29 6.33 -12.28
C GLU A 225 5.13 7.32 -12.03
N PRO A 226 4.45 7.91 -13.04
CA PRO A 226 3.30 8.78 -12.80
C PRO A 226 2.18 8.10 -12.01
N TYR A 227 1.90 6.83 -12.28
CA TYR A 227 0.96 6.05 -11.50
C TYR A 227 1.41 5.95 -10.04
N TRP A 228 2.68 5.58 -9.81
CA TRP A 228 3.22 5.41 -8.46
C TRP A 228 3.19 6.72 -7.68
N GLN A 229 3.60 7.84 -8.27
CA GLN A 229 3.60 9.15 -7.64
C GLN A 229 2.21 9.57 -7.11
N GLY A 230 1.13 9.21 -7.83
CA GLY A 230 -0.24 9.49 -7.37
C GLY A 230 -0.73 8.55 -6.26
N VAL A 231 -0.30 7.28 -6.27
CA VAL A 231 -0.83 6.25 -5.36
C VAL A 231 0.01 6.09 -4.08
N ALA A 232 1.33 6.24 -4.15
CA ALA A 232 2.23 6.05 -3.01
C ALA A 232 1.88 6.93 -1.80
N PRO A 233 1.54 8.23 -1.95
CA PRO A 233 1.20 9.06 -0.81
C PRO A 233 -0.13 8.64 -0.16
N VAL A 234 -1.07 8.13 -0.95
CA VAL A 234 -2.37 7.59 -0.47
C VAL A 234 -2.14 6.27 0.29
N LEU A 235 -1.28 5.39 -0.21
CA LEU A 235 -0.87 4.15 0.47
C LEU A 235 -0.19 4.44 1.81
N ALA A 236 0.79 5.36 1.82
CA ALA A 236 1.49 5.75 3.04
C ALA A 236 0.51 6.32 4.09
N MET A 237 -0.39 7.19 3.68
CA MET A 237 -1.30 7.89 4.58
C MET A 237 -2.46 7.03 5.09
N TYR A 238 -3.10 6.25 4.22
CA TYR A 238 -4.35 5.55 4.55
C TYR A 238 -4.21 4.04 4.71
N CYS A 239 -3.22 3.40 4.07
CA CYS A 239 -3.01 1.96 4.16
C CYS A 239 -2.01 1.60 5.27
N TYR A 240 -0.75 1.99 5.09
CA TYR A 240 0.36 1.54 5.95
C TYR A 240 0.57 2.43 7.18
N GLY A 241 0.32 3.74 7.06
CA GLY A 241 0.42 4.69 8.16
C GLY A 241 -0.42 4.34 9.39
N PRO A 242 -1.71 3.99 9.24
CA PRO A 242 -2.53 3.51 10.35
C PRO A 242 -1.96 2.29 11.06
N ALA A 243 -1.36 1.36 10.32
CA ALA A 243 -0.77 0.16 10.92
C ALA A 243 0.54 0.48 11.66
N ALA A 244 1.36 1.41 11.16
CA ALA A 244 2.52 1.94 11.90
C ALA A 244 2.11 2.71 13.16
N LEU A 245 1.03 3.49 13.08
CA LEU A 245 0.42 4.18 14.23
C LEU A 245 -0.06 3.18 15.30
N LEU A 246 -0.70 2.09 14.89
CA LEU A 246 -1.12 1.02 15.80
C LEU A 246 0.08 0.33 16.47
N ALA A 247 1.13 0.07 15.71
CA ALA A 247 2.38 -0.50 16.23
C ALA A 247 3.00 0.41 17.30
N GLU A 248 3.00 1.74 17.06
CA GLU A 248 3.48 2.73 18.03
C GLU A 248 2.62 2.74 19.30
N GLN A 249 1.29 2.74 19.17
CA GLN A 249 0.35 2.64 20.31
C GLN A 249 0.57 1.37 21.15
N ARG A 250 1.02 0.28 20.52
CA ARG A 250 1.33 -1.00 21.17
C ARG A 250 2.74 -1.07 21.75
N GLY A 251 3.50 0.02 21.68
CA GLY A 251 4.87 0.11 22.20
C GLY A 251 5.86 -0.76 21.42
N GLN A 252 5.59 -1.05 20.15
CA GLN A 252 6.58 -1.73 19.30
C GLN A 252 7.78 -0.80 19.07
N GLN A 253 8.94 -1.42 18.89
CA GLN A 253 10.18 -0.72 18.61
C GLN A 253 10.62 -1.00 17.18
N ARG A 254 11.34 -0.05 16.60
CA ARG A 254 11.98 -0.26 15.30
C ARG A 254 13.07 -1.31 15.48
N VAL A 255 13.10 -2.29 14.57
CA VAL A 255 14.21 -3.22 14.45
C VAL A 255 15.22 -2.60 13.49
N SER A 256 16.26 -1.98 14.03
CA SER A 256 17.36 -1.37 13.28
C SER A 256 18.70 -1.91 13.75
N GLU A 257 19.69 -1.91 12.87
CA GLU A 257 21.07 -2.24 13.24
C GLU A 257 21.65 -1.11 14.12
N PRO A 258 22.32 -1.44 15.24
CA PRO A 258 22.93 -0.43 16.09
C PRO A 258 24.12 0.21 15.36
N LEU A 259 24.20 1.54 15.43
CA LEU A 259 25.38 2.27 14.99
C LEU A 259 26.45 2.17 16.07
N ASP A 260 27.60 1.62 15.71
CA ASP A 260 28.75 1.53 16.60
C ASP A 260 29.45 2.90 16.69
N LEU A 261 29.47 3.45 17.91
CA LEU A 261 30.06 4.74 18.24
C LEU A 261 31.41 4.62 18.96
N GLU A 262 31.88 3.38 19.21
CA GLU A 262 33.18 3.16 19.86
C GLU A 262 34.34 3.58 18.95
N ASP A 263 35.35 4.22 19.54
CA ASP A 263 36.56 4.67 18.84
C ASP A 263 36.32 5.56 17.61
N LEU A 264 35.25 6.36 17.61
CA LEU A 264 35.00 7.35 16.55
C LEU A 264 36.12 8.40 16.49
N ARG A 265 36.74 8.53 15.32
CA ARG A 265 37.86 9.46 15.12
C ARG A 265 37.39 10.87 14.78
N ASP A 266 36.39 10.99 13.91
CA ASP A 266 35.87 12.25 13.39
C ASP A 266 34.46 12.08 12.77
N LEU A 267 33.97 13.13 12.12
CA LEU A 267 32.66 13.13 11.46
C LEU A 267 32.64 12.32 10.15
N GLU A 268 33.78 12.10 9.51
CA GLU A 268 33.87 11.29 8.29
C GLU A 268 33.75 9.81 8.65
N ASP A 269 34.43 9.37 9.71
CA ASP A 269 34.28 8.03 10.29
C ASP A 269 32.81 7.76 10.70
N LEU A 270 32.14 8.73 11.33
CA LEU A 270 30.71 8.61 11.65
C LEU A 270 29.83 8.49 10.39
N ALA A 271 30.11 9.26 9.35
CA ALA A 271 29.37 9.21 8.09
C ALA A 271 29.57 7.86 7.38
N ASP A 272 30.79 7.33 7.37
CA ASP A 272 31.14 6.02 6.81
C ASP A 272 30.40 4.90 7.54
N ARG A 273 30.48 4.87 8.86
CA ARG A 273 29.78 3.85 9.67
C ARG A 273 28.26 3.95 9.51
N LEU A 274 27.71 5.16 9.40
CA LEU A 274 26.29 5.35 9.15
C LEU A 274 25.88 4.83 7.76
N ARG A 275 26.71 5.04 6.74
CA ARG A 275 26.50 4.46 5.40
C ARG A 275 26.55 2.94 5.44
N ASP A 276 27.55 2.36 6.07
CA ASP A 276 27.71 0.91 6.20
C ASP A 276 26.51 0.24 6.90
N VAL A 277 25.99 0.87 7.96
CA VAL A 277 24.78 0.40 8.66
C VAL A 277 23.56 0.48 7.72
N ARG A 278 23.38 1.59 7.00
CA ARG A 278 22.26 1.76 6.06
C ARG A 278 22.32 0.77 4.90
N ASP A 279 23.50 0.50 4.37
CA ASP A 279 23.69 -0.45 3.28
C ASP A 279 23.38 -1.88 3.72
N ARG A 280 23.80 -2.26 4.93
CA ARG A 280 23.42 -3.56 5.54
C ARG A 280 21.92 -3.67 5.79
N GLU A 281 21.29 -2.62 6.33
CA GLU A 281 19.84 -2.58 6.50
C GLU A 281 19.12 -2.71 5.16
N ALA A 282 19.56 -1.98 4.13
CA ALA A 282 18.99 -2.04 2.79
C ALA A 282 19.12 -3.43 2.16
N ALA A 283 20.30 -4.04 2.26
CA ALA A 283 20.55 -5.40 1.80
C ALA A 283 19.64 -6.42 2.52
N SER A 284 19.56 -6.33 3.85
CA SER A 284 18.70 -7.18 4.68
C SER A 284 17.22 -7.04 4.32
N ARG A 285 16.73 -5.81 4.08
CA ARG A 285 15.35 -5.61 3.62
C ARG A 285 15.11 -6.18 2.23
N ALA A 286 16.08 -6.03 1.33
CA ALA A 286 15.99 -6.58 -0.01
C ALA A 286 16.01 -8.14 0.01
N ASP A 287 16.75 -8.77 0.91
CA ASP A 287 16.71 -10.22 1.16
C ASP A 287 15.30 -10.69 1.54
N ILE A 288 14.67 -10.04 2.52
CA ILE A 288 13.32 -10.38 2.98
C ILE A 288 12.29 -10.24 1.85
N VAL A 289 12.43 -9.20 1.02
CA VAL A 289 11.55 -8.99 -0.14
C VAL A 289 11.75 -10.07 -1.21
N ASP A 290 13.01 -10.42 -1.51
CA ASP A 290 13.33 -11.46 -2.49
C ASP A 290 12.86 -12.85 -2.03
N GLU A 291 12.95 -13.15 -0.73
CA GLU A 291 12.38 -14.37 -0.14
C GLU A 291 10.87 -14.45 -0.42
N LEU A 292 10.10 -13.40 -0.08
CA LEU A 292 8.66 -13.36 -0.37
C LEU A 292 8.37 -13.48 -1.87
N ALA A 293 9.14 -12.79 -2.71
CA ALA A 293 8.94 -12.79 -4.16
C ALA A 293 9.16 -14.17 -4.80
N THR A 294 9.94 -15.04 -4.16
CA THR A 294 10.22 -16.42 -4.62
C THR A 294 9.28 -17.47 -4.05
N LEU A 295 8.35 -17.10 -3.17
CA LEU A 295 7.34 -18.03 -2.65
C LEU A 295 6.37 -18.49 -3.74
N PHE A 296 5.90 -19.72 -3.58
CA PHE A 296 4.84 -20.26 -4.43
C PHE A 296 3.48 -19.82 -3.89
N PHE A 297 2.87 -18.83 -4.53
CA PHE A 297 1.52 -18.39 -4.21
C PHE A 297 0.49 -19.27 -4.91
N ASP A 298 -0.56 -19.66 -4.18
CA ASP A 298 -1.79 -20.12 -4.78
C ASP A 298 -2.38 -19.01 -5.64
N GLN A 299 -2.83 -19.34 -6.85
CA GLN A 299 -3.30 -18.36 -7.83
C GLN A 299 -4.71 -18.69 -8.29
N GLN A 300 -5.59 -17.70 -8.21
CA GLN A 300 -6.94 -17.77 -8.77
C GLN A 300 -7.11 -16.65 -9.79
N VAL A 301 -7.39 -17.01 -11.04
CA VAL A 301 -7.74 -16.01 -12.06
C VAL A 301 -9.11 -15.43 -11.73
N GLU A 302 -9.18 -14.12 -11.59
CA GLU A 302 -10.41 -13.38 -11.25
C GLU A 302 -11.11 -12.88 -12.50
N GLU A 303 -10.35 -12.27 -13.40
CA GLU A 303 -10.88 -11.62 -14.59
C GLU A 303 -9.81 -11.58 -15.68
N ASN A 304 -10.24 -11.73 -16.94
CA ASN A 304 -9.45 -11.32 -18.10
C ASN A 304 -10.20 -10.19 -18.81
N ARG A 305 -9.61 -9.00 -18.90
CA ARG A 305 -10.24 -7.81 -19.48
C ARG A 305 -9.21 -7.00 -20.25
N HIS A 306 -9.52 -6.56 -21.47
CA HIS A 306 -8.64 -5.71 -22.29
C HIS A 306 -7.22 -6.30 -22.48
N GLY A 307 -7.12 -7.63 -22.57
CA GLY A 307 -5.83 -8.35 -22.66
C GLY A 307 -5.05 -8.44 -21.36
N LEU A 308 -5.60 -7.95 -20.25
CA LEU A 308 -5.00 -7.98 -18.92
C LEU A 308 -5.65 -9.06 -18.07
N ARG A 309 -4.83 -9.78 -17.30
CA ARG A 309 -5.28 -10.84 -16.41
C ARG A 309 -5.14 -10.41 -14.96
N VAL A 310 -6.26 -10.30 -14.25
CA VAL A 310 -6.30 -10.09 -12.79
C VAL A 310 -6.24 -11.44 -12.10
N THR A 311 -5.30 -11.61 -11.19
CA THR A 311 -5.09 -12.86 -10.44
C THR A 311 -5.02 -12.56 -8.96
N THR A 312 -5.82 -13.24 -8.15
CA THR A 312 -5.69 -13.25 -6.70
C THR A 312 -4.61 -14.23 -6.27
N LEU A 313 -3.77 -13.81 -5.33
CA LEU A 313 -2.67 -14.56 -4.75
C LEU A 313 -2.96 -14.88 -3.28
N GLY A 314 -2.56 -16.08 -2.83
CA GLY A 314 -2.58 -16.49 -1.43
C GLY A 314 -1.37 -17.32 -1.04
N TYR A 315 -0.79 -17.06 0.14
CA TYR A 315 0.24 -17.89 0.75
C TYR A 315 0.32 -17.63 2.26
N GLY A 316 -0.16 -18.55 3.09
CA GLY A 316 -0.21 -18.36 4.54
C GLY A 316 -0.94 -17.05 4.91
N PRO A 317 -0.32 -16.11 5.65
CA PRO A 317 -0.93 -14.83 6.00
C PRO A 317 -0.94 -13.81 4.84
N TRP A 318 -0.24 -14.11 3.73
CA TRP A 318 -0.15 -13.22 2.58
C TRP A 318 -1.34 -13.41 1.65
N SER A 319 -1.90 -12.29 1.22
CA SER A 319 -2.98 -12.25 0.24
C SER A 319 -2.85 -10.99 -0.62
N GLY A 320 -3.37 -11.04 -1.84
CA GLY A 320 -3.30 -9.87 -2.70
C GLY A 320 -3.76 -10.13 -4.12
N GLN A 321 -3.50 -9.16 -4.99
CA GLN A 321 -3.79 -9.28 -6.41
C GLN A 321 -2.65 -8.77 -7.26
N VAL A 322 -2.51 -9.38 -8.43
CA VAL A 322 -1.63 -8.93 -9.50
C VAL A 322 -2.40 -8.77 -10.79
N VAL A 323 -1.99 -7.79 -11.60
CA VAL A 323 -2.45 -7.65 -12.98
C VAL A 323 -1.27 -7.97 -13.90
N ARG A 324 -1.51 -8.88 -14.83
CA ARG A 324 -0.52 -9.29 -15.83
C ARG A 324 -0.92 -8.80 -17.21
N ASP A 325 0.05 -8.25 -17.91
CA ASP A 325 0.04 -8.06 -19.35
C ASP A 325 0.90 -9.17 -19.96
N ASN A 326 0.25 -10.13 -20.62
CA ASN A 326 0.88 -11.38 -21.04
C ASN A 326 1.59 -12.09 -19.87
N ARG A 327 2.93 -12.11 -19.87
CA ARG A 327 3.76 -12.73 -18.81
C ARG A 327 4.27 -11.72 -17.80
N GLN A 328 4.17 -10.42 -18.08
CA GLN A 328 4.74 -9.37 -17.23
C GLN A 328 3.73 -8.93 -16.17
N ILE A 329 4.16 -8.85 -14.91
CA ILE A 329 3.36 -8.26 -13.84
C ILE A 329 3.48 -6.75 -13.94
N VAL A 330 2.40 -6.08 -14.34
CA VAL A 330 2.34 -4.62 -14.50
C VAL A 330 1.80 -3.93 -13.25
N TYR A 331 1.06 -4.66 -12.41
CA TYR A 331 0.59 -4.18 -11.12
C TYR A 331 0.62 -5.32 -10.10
N ALA A 332 0.99 -5.01 -8.86
CA ALA A 332 0.90 -5.93 -7.74
C ALA A 332 0.50 -5.19 -6.47
N SER A 333 -0.33 -5.82 -5.65
CA SER A 333 -0.63 -5.38 -4.29
C SER A 333 -0.80 -6.62 -3.43
N VAL A 334 0.24 -6.96 -2.69
CA VAL A 334 0.34 -8.19 -1.88
C VAL A 334 0.68 -7.78 -0.46
N PHE A 335 -0.09 -8.26 0.52
CA PHE A 335 -0.03 -7.72 1.87
C PHE A 335 -0.39 -8.77 2.92
N ARG A 336 0.01 -8.50 4.16
CA ARG A 336 -0.42 -9.22 5.38
C ARG A 336 -0.61 -8.23 6.53
N ASP A 337 -1.42 -8.58 7.52
CA ASP A 337 -1.63 -7.72 8.69
C ASP A 337 -0.62 -8.01 9.80
N VAL A 338 0.55 -7.36 9.74
CA VAL A 338 1.59 -7.51 10.78
C VAL A 338 1.24 -6.80 12.09
N ALA A 339 0.37 -5.78 12.06
CA ALA A 339 0.09 -4.99 13.25
C ALA A 339 -0.85 -5.74 14.21
N ALA A 340 -1.83 -6.48 13.68
CA ALA A 340 -2.77 -7.27 14.46
C ALA A 340 -2.15 -8.54 15.08
N GLU A 341 -1.23 -9.21 14.37
CA GLU A 341 -0.59 -10.46 14.80
C GLU A 341 0.19 -10.33 16.13
N SER A 342 0.89 -9.21 16.34
CA SER A 342 1.70 -8.99 17.56
C SER A 342 0.89 -8.91 18.87
N GLY A 343 -0.44 -8.80 18.79
CA GLY A 343 -1.32 -8.87 19.96
C GLY A 343 -1.60 -10.29 20.43
N ARG A 344 -1.48 -11.29 19.54
CA ARG A 344 -1.73 -12.71 19.86
C ARG A 344 -0.50 -13.35 20.49
N ASP A 345 0.70 -13.05 19.98
CA ASP A 345 1.96 -13.57 20.54
C ASP A 345 2.16 -13.21 22.02
N LYS A 346 1.73 -12.02 22.46
CA LYS A 346 1.79 -11.64 23.88
C LYS A 346 0.76 -12.37 24.76
N MET A 347 -0.36 -12.84 24.19
CA MET A 347 -1.36 -13.60 24.93
C MET A 347 -0.97 -15.07 25.09
N ASP A 348 -0.29 -15.66 24.12
CA ASP A 348 0.18 -17.04 24.21
C ASP A 348 1.41 -17.18 25.11
N VAL A 349 2.30 -16.19 25.16
CA VAL A 349 3.43 -16.16 26.12
C VAL A 349 2.96 -15.88 27.56
N ALA A 350 1.79 -15.27 27.75
CA ALA A 350 1.20 -15.06 29.08
C ALA A 350 0.37 -16.27 29.58
N ARG A 351 0.23 -17.32 28.76
CA ARG A 351 -0.55 -18.53 29.06
C ARG A 351 0.28 -19.82 29.07
N GLY A 352 1.57 -19.74 28.76
CA GLY A 352 2.57 -20.79 29.03
C GLY A 352 3.41 -20.40 30.23
#